data_AF-A0A920Q7P8-F1
#
_entry.id   AF-A0A920Q7P8-F1
#
_cell.length_a   1.000
_cell.length_b   1.000
_cell.length_c   1.000
_cell.angle_alpha   90.00
_cell.angle_beta   90.00
_cell.angle_gamma   90.00
#
_symmetry.space_group_name_H-M   'P 1'
#
loop_
_entity.id
_entity.type
_entity.pdbx_description
1 polymer ?
#
loop_
_entity_poly.entity_id
_entity_poly.type
_entity_poly.pdbx_seq_one_letter_code
_entity_poly.pdbx_strand_id
1 'polypeptide(L)'
;MMLPLIRENTTVLCLQNGVDSYLAAREVLGTETVLPGAVFIEAARLGPGEVRQTGSLVRMILGETDGRETPRCIAIRDALLMLEFTRRFCQISDPGQWEKFLFIATMAGVTSMARATLAELMPQNHWRKVVHSCLAEIESVARTAGVNLPLDILPRTIAYIEEHLADLEASCTTTSWLEGHWNWVP
;
A
#
# COMPACT_ATOMS: atom_id res chain seq x y z
N MET A 1 -18.58 -5.41 11.87
CA MET A 1 -19.83 -4.61 11.92
C MET A 1 -19.44 -3.16 12.17
N MET A 2 -19.47 -2.29 11.16
CA MET A 2 -19.09 -0.86 11.31
C MET A 2 -20.30 0.08 11.40
N LEU A 3 -21.43 -0.28 10.76
CA LEU A 3 -22.62 0.57 10.64
C LEU A 3 -23.09 1.23 11.96
N PRO A 4 -23.10 0.56 13.12
CA PRO A 4 -23.54 1.19 14.37
C PRO A 4 -22.63 2.33 14.86
N LEU A 5 -21.40 2.43 14.36
CA LEU A 5 -20.42 3.46 14.72
C LEU A 5 -20.50 4.70 13.82
N ILE A 6 -21.29 4.64 12.73
CA ILE A 6 -21.35 5.69 11.72
C ILE A 6 -22.44 6.70 12.10
N ARG A 7 -22.05 7.98 12.15
CA ARG A 7 -22.93 9.14 12.33
C ARG A 7 -22.65 10.16 11.22
N GLU A 8 -23.42 11.24 11.20
CA GLU A 8 -23.37 12.28 10.15
C GLU A 8 -21.96 12.84 9.88
N ASN A 9 -21.10 12.95 10.90
CA ASN A 9 -19.75 13.49 10.78
C ASN A 9 -18.64 12.42 10.88
N THR A 10 -18.98 11.14 10.76
CA THR A 10 -17.98 10.08 10.82
C THR A 10 -17.22 9.99 9.50
N THR A 11 -15.89 9.97 9.55
CA THR A 11 -15.03 9.60 8.42
C THR A 11 -14.45 8.21 8.65
N VAL A 12 -14.52 7.36 7.65
CA VAL A 12 -13.89 6.04 7.59
C VAL A 12 -12.65 6.14 6.71
N LEU A 13 -11.47 6.15 7.35
CA LEU A 13 -10.18 6.13 6.67
C LEU A 13 -9.79 4.69 6.35
N CYS A 14 -9.70 4.35 5.05
CA CYS A 14 -9.28 3.04 4.59
C CYS A 14 -7.77 3.01 4.38
N LEU A 15 -7.06 2.19 5.17
CA LEU A 15 -5.59 2.04 5.13
C LEU A 15 -5.15 0.62 4.71
N GLN A 16 -6.10 -0.24 4.34
CA GLN A 16 -5.83 -1.59 3.87
C GLN A 16 -5.03 -1.57 2.56
N ASN A 17 -4.26 -2.62 2.32
CA ASN A 17 -3.62 -2.86 1.03
C ASN A 17 -4.64 -3.09 -0.09
N GLY A 18 -4.25 -2.74 -1.30
CA GLY A 18 -5.09 -2.86 -2.50
C GLY A 18 -5.58 -1.51 -3.01
N VAL A 19 -6.39 -1.57 -4.08
CA VAL A 19 -6.88 -0.40 -4.82
C VAL A 19 -8.40 -0.25 -4.79
N ASP A 20 -9.10 -1.20 -4.18
CA ASP A 20 -10.56 -1.36 -4.25
C ASP A 20 -11.23 -1.44 -2.88
N SER A 21 -10.48 -1.64 -1.79
CA SER A 21 -11.02 -1.76 -0.43
C SER A 21 -11.90 -0.56 -0.04
N TYR A 22 -11.49 0.65 -0.43
CA TYR A 22 -12.29 1.86 -0.18
C TYR A 22 -13.51 1.95 -1.11
N LEU A 23 -13.48 1.38 -2.31
CA LEU A 23 -14.63 1.32 -3.22
C LEU A 23 -15.72 0.42 -2.62
N ALA A 24 -15.35 -0.76 -2.13
CA ALA A 24 -16.27 -1.65 -1.43
C ALA A 24 -16.86 -0.99 -0.18
N ALA A 25 -16.05 -0.22 0.57
CA ALA A 25 -16.56 0.55 1.71
C ALA A 25 -17.54 1.65 1.26
N ARG A 26 -17.29 2.32 0.14
CA ARG A 26 -18.16 3.38 -0.42
C ARG A 26 -19.51 2.84 -0.85
N GLU A 27 -19.59 1.63 -1.39
CA GLU A 27 -20.87 1.00 -1.76
C GLU A 27 -21.82 0.85 -0.57
N VAL A 28 -21.27 0.64 0.63
CA VAL A 28 -22.05 0.42 1.85
C VAL A 28 -22.25 1.71 2.66
N LEU A 29 -21.22 2.55 2.74
CA LEU A 29 -21.17 3.70 3.65
C LEU A 29 -21.38 5.06 2.96
N GLY A 30 -21.28 5.10 1.63
CA GLY A 30 -21.33 6.33 0.84
C GLY A 30 -19.96 7.00 0.67
N THR A 31 -19.79 7.67 -0.47
CA THR A 31 -18.58 8.39 -0.86
C THR A 31 -18.16 9.45 0.15
N GLU A 32 -19.12 10.17 0.72
CA GLU A 32 -18.89 11.26 1.68
C GLU A 32 -18.39 10.76 3.05
N THR A 33 -18.56 9.47 3.36
CA THR A 33 -18.10 8.87 4.61
C THR A 33 -16.72 8.26 4.47
N VAL A 34 -16.34 7.79 3.28
CA VAL A 34 -15.09 7.03 3.09
C VAL A 34 -13.98 7.89 2.50
N LEU A 35 -12.84 7.90 3.19
CA LEU A 35 -11.60 8.54 2.77
C LEU A 35 -10.55 7.46 2.46
N PRO A 36 -10.03 7.39 1.23
CA PRO A 36 -8.93 6.48 0.93
C PRO A 36 -7.60 6.99 1.51
N GLY A 37 -6.75 6.05 1.88
CA GLY A 37 -5.38 6.29 2.27
C GLY A 37 -4.48 5.10 1.95
N ALA A 38 -3.19 5.29 2.18
CA ALA A 38 -2.16 4.28 2.07
C ALA A 38 -1.15 4.47 3.21
N VAL A 39 -0.81 3.39 3.91
CA VAL A 39 0.29 3.38 4.89
C VAL A 39 1.42 2.56 4.31
N PHE A 40 2.66 3.01 4.49
CA PHE A 40 3.87 2.25 4.23
C PHE A 40 4.52 2.05 5.59
N ILE A 41 4.51 0.81 6.09
CA ILE A 41 5.07 0.50 7.40
C ILE A 41 5.67 -0.90 7.41
N GLU A 42 6.82 -1.03 8.04
CA GLU A 42 7.44 -2.33 8.32
C GLU A 42 7.11 -2.70 9.77
N ALA A 43 6.08 -3.51 9.95
CA ALA A 43 5.66 -3.99 11.27
C ALA A 43 5.16 -5.42 11.22
N ALA A 44 5.31 -6.13 12.33
CA ALA A 44 4.85 -7.50 12.51
C ALA A 44 4.07 -7.65 13.81
N ARG A 45 3.03 -8.49 13.78
CA ARG A 45 2.35 -8.97 14.98
C ARG A 45 3.03 -10.23 15.49
N LEU A 46 3.59 -10.17 16.68
CA LEU A 46 4.37 -11.26 17.28
C LEU A 46 3.50 -12.20 18.13
N GLY A 47 2.36 -11.69 18.58
CA GLY A 47 1.38 -12.42 19.39
C GLY A 47 0.16 -11.56 19.71
N PRO A 48 -0.82 -12.09 20.46
CA PRO A 48 -1.96 -11.31 20.93
C PRO A 48 -1.50 -10.08 21.73
N GLY A 49 -1.84 -8.88 21.24
CA GLY A 49 -1.46 -7.61 21.87
C GLY A 49 0.00 -7.18 21.68
N GLU A 50 0.82 -7.93 20.94
CA GLU A 50 2.23 -7.60 20.70
C GLU A 50 2.48 -7.26 19.23
N VAL A 51 2.87 -6.00 18.98
CA VAL A 51 3.24 -5.47 17.67
C VAL A 51 4.65 -4.89 17.75
N ARG A 52 5.49 -5.22 16.78
CA ARG A 52 6.83 -4.68 16.64
C ARG A 52 6.98 -4.01 15.28
N GLN A 53 7.38 -2.75 15.27
CA GLN A 53 7.91 -2.11 14.08
C GLN A 53 9.29 -2.71 13.79
N THR A 54 9.46 -3.31 12.63
CA THR A 54 10.67 -4.05 12.24
C THR A 54 11.64 -3.21 11.44
N GLY A 55 11.19 -2.12 10.84
CA GLY A 55 12.04 -1.21 10.08
C GLY A 55 11.77 0.27 10.35
N SER A 56 12.45 1.16 9.63
CA SER A 56 12.40 2.60 9.89
C SER A 56 11.38 3.33 9.03
N LEU A 57 10.86 2.67 7.98
CA LEU A 57 9.88 3.25 7.08
C LEU A 57 8.53 3.37 7.78
N VAL A 58 8.08 4.61 7.95
CA VAL A 58 6.70 4.94 8.30
C VAL A 58 6.28 6.08 7.39
N ARG A 59 5.25 5.87 6.58
CA ARG A 59 4.64 6.92 5.76
C ARG A 59 3.15 6.67 5.69
N MET A 60 2.36 7.73 5.74
CA MET A 60 0.92 7.70 5.59
C MET A 60 0.50 8.76 4.59
N ILE A 61 -0.28 8.35 3.61
CA ILE A 61 -0.88 9.24 2.63
C ILE A 61 -2.39 9.08 2.79
N LEU A 62 -3.10 10.20 2.86
CA LEU A 62 -4.56 10.21 2.88
C LEU A 62 -5.07 11.36 2.05
N GLY A 63 -6.19 11.18 1.38
CA GLY A 63 -6.74 12.27 0.59
C GLY A 63 -7.93 11.88 -0.26
N GLU A 64 -8.53 12.90 -0.86
CA GLU A 64 -9.58 12.69 -1.84
C GLU A 64 -9.00 12.09 -3.13
N THR A 65 -9.80 11.29 -3.82
CA THR A 65 -9.41 10.67 -5.11
C THR A 65 -9.20 11.67 -6.23
N ASP A 66 -9.65 12.92 -6.05
CA ASP A 66 -9.42 14.03 -6.97
C ASP A 66 -8.30 14.98 -6.50
N GLY A 67 -7.59 14.61 -5.43
CA GLY A 67 -6.47 15.37 -4.88
C GLY A 67 -6.87 16.62 -4.08
N ARG A 68 -8.16 16.90 -3.88
CA ARG A 68 -8.59 18.05 -3.07
C ARG A 68 -8.21 17.85 -1.60
N GLU A 69 -7.70 18.92 -0.99
CA GLU A 69 -7.52 19.01 0.45
C GLU A 69 -8.84 19.51 1.09
N THR A 70 -9.58 18.59 1.70
CA THR A 70 -10.88 18.88 2.33
C THR A 70 -10.72 19.08 3.85
N PRO A 71 -11.71 19.70 4.54
CA PRO A 71 -11.66 19.87 5.99
C PRO A 71 -11.47 18.55 6.77
N ARG A 72 -12.02 17.43 6.27
CA ARG A 72 -11.82 16.09 6.88
C ARG A 72 -10.38 15.60 6.73
N CYS A 73 -9.74 15.82 5.58
CA CYS A 73 -8.32 15.48 5.37
C CYS A 73 -7.42 16.26 6.34
N ILE A 74 -7.67 17.57 6.47
CA ILE A 74 -6.95 18.46 7.40
C ILE A 74 -7.14 17.99 8.84
N ALA A 75 -8.38 17.76 9.26
CA ALA A 75 -8.69 17.35 10.63
C ALA A 75 -8.03 16.02 11.01
N ILE A 76 -8.05 15.03 10.10
CA ILE A 76 -7.40 13.73 10.31
C ILE A 76 -5.89 13.89 10.35
N ARG A 77 -5.30 14.62 9.39
CA ARG A 77 -3.87 14.94 9.40
C ARG A 77 -3.49 15.57 10.73
N ASP A 78 -4.14 16.64 11.13
CA ASP A 78 -3.80 17.39 12.34
C ASP A 78 -3.95 16.53 13.61
N ALA A 79 -4.99 15.69 13.67
CA ALA A 79 -5.15 14.70 14.74
C ALA A 79 -4.00 13.69 14.78
N LEU A 80 -3.54 13.21 13.62
CA LEU A 80 -2.38 12.34 13.54
C LEU A 80 -1.11 13.08 13.97
N LEU A 81 -0.87 14.29 13.46
CA LEU A 81 0.34 15.12 13.71
C LEU A 81 0.49 15.59 15.18
N MET A 82 -0.54 15.49 16.01
CA MET A 82 -0.40 15.68 17.46
C MET A 82 0.50 14.61 18.11
N LEU A 83 0.68 13.48 17.44
CA LEU A 83 1.63 12.45 17.84
C LEU A 83 3.01 12.86 17.30
N GLU A 84 3.99 13.07 18.20
CA GLU A 84 5.34 13.52 17.80
C GLU A 84 5.98 12.65 16.70
N PHE A 85 5.63 11.36 16.69
CA PHE A 85 6.11 10.38 15.74
C PHE A 85 5.55 10.58 14.31
N THR A 86 4.31 11.06 14.13
CA THR A 86 3.65 11.10 12.81
C THR A 86 3.93 12.39 12.03
N ARG A 87 4.55 13.40 12.66
CA ARG A 87 4.72 14.75 12.11
C ARG A 87 5.38 14.81 10.72
N ARG A 88 6.21 13.82 10.42
CA ARG A 88 6.99 13.74 9.18
C ARG A 88 6.39 12.78 8.17
N PHE A 89 5.35 12.05 8.55
CA PHE A 89 4.91 10.86 7.83
C PHE A 89 3.53 11.00 7.20
N CYS A 90 2.69 11.93 7.65
CA CYS A 90 1.36 12.15 7.09
C CYS A 90 1.36 13.21 5.98
N GLN A 91 0.94 12.83 4.78
CA GLN A 91 0.79 13.73 3.62
C GLN A 91 -0.65 13.71 3.11
N ILE A 92 -1.14 14.88 2.68
CA ILE A 92 -2.41 14.99 1.95
C ILE A 92 -2.08 15.03 0.46
N SER A 93 -2.50 14.00 -0.26
CA SER A 93 -2.39 13.93 -1.73
C SER A 93 -3.38 12.90 -2.27
N ASP A 94 -3.43 12.72 -3.58
CA ASP A 94 -3.92 11.45 -4.13
C ASP A 94 -3.21 10.32 -3.37
N PRO A 95 -3.95 9.39 -2.75
CA PRO A 95 -3.38 8.40 -1.84
C PRO A 95 -2.37 7.46 -2.52
N GLY A 96 -2.20 7.51 -3.85
CA GLY A 96 -1.11 6.80 -4.52
C GLY A 96 -1.22 5.30 -4.33
N GLN A 97 -2.43 4.79 -4.06
CA GLN A 97 -2.71 3.38 -3.81
C GLN A 97 -2.25 2.53 -4.99
N TRP A 98 -2.37 3.05 -6.21
CA TRP A 98 -1.86 2.40 -7.41
C TRP A 98 -0.34 2.36 -7.49
N GLU A 99 0.39 3.38 -7.02
CA GLU A 99 1.86 3.33 -6.94
C GLU A 99 2.31 2.25 -5.95
N LYS A 100 1.70 2.22 -4.75
CA LYS A 100 1.97 1.17 -3.77
C LYS A 100 1.60 -0.20 -4.32
N PHE A 101 0.42 -0.33 -4.92
CA PHE A 101 -0.11 -1.58 -5.45
C PHE A 101 0.77 -2.15 -6.57
N LEU A 102 1.25 -1.31 -7.49
CA LEU A 102 2.17 -1.68 -8.56
C LEU A 102 3.41 -2.39 -8.01
N PHE A 103 3.97 -1.86 -6.93
CA PHE A 103 5.13 -2.46 -6.25
C PHE A 103 4.77 -3.75 -5.50
N ILE A 104 3.81 -3.69 -4.56
CA ILE A 104 3.53 -4.82 -3.66
C ILE A 104 2.91 -6.01 -4.39
N ALA A 105 2.04 -5.79 -5.39
CA ALA A 105 1.39 -6.86 -6.13
C ALA A 105 2.39 -7.60 -7.01
N THR A 106 3.31 -6.88 -7.65
CA THR A 106 4.41 -7.49 -8.42
C THR A 106 5.32 -8.30 -7.51
N MET A 107 5.81 -7.71 -6.42
CA MET A 107 6.67 -8.40 -5.46
C MET A 107 6.01 -9.67 -4.91
N ALA A 108 4.81 -9.55 -4.34
CA ALA A 108 4.11 -10.67 -3.72
C ALA A 108 3.75 -11.75 -4.75
N GLY A 109 3.24 -11.35 -5.92
CA GLY A 109 2.84 -12.29 -6.98
C GLY A 109 4.02 -13.09 -7.53
N VAL A 110 5.10 -12.40 -7.90
CA VAL A 110 6.28 -13.06 -8.51
C VAL A 110 7.00 -13.94 -7.51
N THR A 111 7.27 -13.44 -6.30
CA THR A 111 8.01 -14.22 -5.28
C THR A 111 7.22 -15.44 -4.79
N SER A 112 5.90 -15.31 -4.62
CA SER A 112 5.03 -16.44 -4.26
C SER A 112 4.94 -17.49 -5.36
N MET A 113 4.81 -17.06 -6.63
CA MET A 113 4.76 -17.97 -7.77
C MET A 113 6.07 -18.73 -7.95
N ALA A 114 7.19 -18.02 -7.84
CA ALA A 114 8.53 -18.59 -8.05
C ALA A 114 9.03 -19.40 -6.86
N ARG A 115 8.43 -19.21 -5.68
CA ARG A 115 8.93 -19.73 -4.41
C ARG A 115 10.36 -19.30 -4.08
N ALA A 116 10.67 -18.05 -4.38
CA ALA A 116 12.01 -17.46 -4.24
C ALA A 116 11.93 -15.95 -4.01
N THR A 117 13.00 -15.38 -3.46
CA THR A 117 13.16 -13.95 -3.19
C THR A 117 13.48 -13.15 -4.47
N LEU A 118 13.22 -11.84 -4.48
CA LEU A 118 13.66 -11.02 -5.62
C LEU A 118 15.18 -11.02 -5.79
N ALA A 119 15.94 -11.14 -4.71
CA ALA A 119 17.40 -11.28 -4.77
C ALA A 119 17.86 -12.53 -5.54
N GLU A 120 17.13 -13.66 -5.44
CA GLU A 120 17.42 -14.88 -6.20
C GLU A 120 16.92 -14.80 -7.65
N LEU A 121 15.83 -14.07 -7.88
CA LEU A 121 15.13 -14.02 -9.15
C LEU A 121 15.73 -12.98 -10.11
N MET A 122 15.98 -11.76 -9.65
CA MET A 122 16.41 -10.65 -10.50
C MET A 122 17.75 -10.88 -11.21
N PRO A 123 18.74 -11.62 -10.69
CA PRO A 123 19.93 -12.00 -11.47
C PRO A 123 19.62 -12.83 -12.74
N GLN A 124 18.46 -13.49 -12.80
CA GLN A 124 18.06 -14.36 -13.91
C GLN A 124 17.25 -13.56 -14.96
N ASN A 125 17.74 -13.53 -16.20
CA ASN A 125 17.15 -12.70 -17.26
C ASN A 125 15.66 -12.98 -17.55
N HIS A 126 15.21 -14.23 -17.45
CA HIS A 126 13.80 -14.55 -17.66
C HIS A 126 12.92 -14.03 -16.53
N TRP A 127 13.38 -14.10 -15.28
CA TRP A 127 12.65 -13.56 -14.13
C TRP A 127 12.63 -12.04 -14.10
N ARG A 128 13.72 -11.39 -14.47
CA ARG A 128 13.73 -9.92 -14.65
C ARG A 128 12.65 -9.49 -15.65
N LYS A 129 12.50 -10.20 -16.77
CA LYS A 129 11.42 -9.93 -17.75
C LYS A 129 10.03 -10.10 -17.13
N VAL A 130 9.81 -11.15 -16.35
CA VAL A 130 8.53 -11.37 -15.64
C VAL A 130 8.21 -10.21 -14.71
N VAL A 131 9.15 -9.79 -13.87
CA VAL A 131 8.98 -8.65 -12.95
C VAL A 131 8.62 -7.37 -13.72
N HIS A 132 9.37 -7.05 -14.77
CA HIS A 132 9.10 -5.85 -15.58
C HIS A 132 7.73 -5.91 -16.27
N SER A 133 7.35 -7.08 -16.79
CA SER A 133 6.03 -7.28 -17.42
C SER A 133 4.89 -7.11 -16.42
N CYS A 134 5.00 -7.63 -15.20
CA CYS A 134 4.00 -7.43 -14.14
C CYS A 134 3.82 -5.95 -13.79
N LEU A 135 4.92 -5.21 -13.62
CA LEU A 135 4.87 -3.76 -13.34
C LEU A 135 4.16 -3.02 -14.48
N ALA A 136 4.50 -3.33 -15.73
CA ALA A 136 3.93 -2.68 -16.92
C ALA A 136 2.45 -3.01 -17.12
N GLU A 137 2.04 -4.23 -16.82
CA GLU A 137 0.63 -4.63 -16.87
C GLU A 137 -0.21 -3.85 -15.84
N ILE A 138 0.26 -3.76 -14.59
CA ILE A 138 -0.44 -3.01 -13.55
C ILE A 138 -0.52 -1.53 -13.90
N GLU A 139 0.56 -0.93 -14.42
CA GLU A 139 0.55 0.45 -14.89
C GLU A 139 -0.50 0.66 -16.00
N SER A 140 -0.55 -0.24 -16.98
CA SER A 140 -1.54 -0.18 -18.06
C SER A 140 -2.97 -0.21 -17.51
N VAL A 141 -3.27 -1.12 -16.58
CA VAL A 141 -4.60 -1.20 -15.94
C VAL A 141 -4.93 0.09 -15.18
N ALA A 142 -3.99 0.62 -14.39
CA ALA A 142 -4.17 1.86 -13.65
C ALA A 142 -4.50 3.04 -14.58
N ARG A 143 -3.74 3.18 -15.67
CA ARG A 143 -3.95 4.26 -16.65
C ARG A 143 -5.30 4.10 -17.35
N THR A 144 -5.69 2.89 -17.73
CA THR A 144 -7.03 2.61 -18.31
C THR A 144 -8.15 2.90 -17.31
N ALA A 145 -7.92 2.70 -16.01
CA ALA A 145 -8.85 3.05 -14.94
C ALA A 145 -8.90 4.56 -14.64
N GLY A 146 -8.16 5.40 -15.38
CA GLY A 146 -8.17 6.86 -15.23
C GLY A 146 -7.24 7.40 -14.13
N VAL A 147 -6.32 6.56 -13.62
CA VAL A 147 -5.38 6.96 -12.58
C VAL A 147 -4.26 7.80 -13.18
N ASN A 148 -3.99 8.95 -12.57
CA ASN A 148 -2.90 9.83 -12.99
C ASN A 148 -1.56 9.40 -12.39
N LEU A 149 -0.97 8.32 -12.92
CA LEU A 149 0.35 7.85 -12.50
C LEU A 149 1.48 8.73 -13.09
N PRO A 150 2.55 9.03 -12.30
CA PRO A 150 3.75 9.68 -12.83
C PRO A 150 4.29 8.97 -14.08
N LEU A 151 4.82 9.74 -15.03
CA LEU A 151 5.33 9.19 -16.30
C LEU A 151 6.57 8.30 -16.09
N ASP A 152 7.32 8.53 -15.02
CA ASP A 152 8.52 7.79 -14.66
C ASP A 152 8.26 6.72 -13.59
N ILE A 153 7.00 6.35 -13.32
CA ILE A 153 6.68 5.38 -12.26
C ILE A 153 7.39 4.03 -12.47
N LEU A 154 7.35 3.50 -13.69
CA LEU A 154 8.03 2.24 -14.05
C LEU A 154 9.53 2.28 -13.81
N PRO A 155 10.31 3.17 -14.47
CA PRO A 155 11.76 3.19 -14.28
C PRO A 155 12.16 3.50 -12.84
N ARG A 156 11.39 4.34 -12.13
CA ARG A 156 11.60 4.64 -10.71
C ARG A 156 11.40 3.39 -9.84
N THR A 157 10.31 2.65 -10.04
CA THR A 157 10.04 1.43 -9.26
C THR A 157 11.05 0.32 -9.55
N ILE A 158 11.47 0.16 -10.82
CA ILE A 158 12.52 -0.81 -11.20
C ILE A 158 13.83 -0.46 -10.50
N ALA A 159 14.27 0.79 -10.59
CA ALA A 159 15.51 1.24 -9.94
C ALA A 159 15.45 1.02 -8.42
N TYR A 160 14.31 1.32 -7.79
CA TYR A 160 14.11 1.06 -6.37
C TYR A 160 14.21 -0.43 -6.03
N ILE A 161 13.58 -1.31 -6.81
CA ILE A 161 13.68 -2.77 -6.62
C ILE A 161 15.13 -3.23 -6.72
N GLU A 162 15.85 -2.78 -7.76
CA GLU A 162 17.23 -3.20 -8.01
C GLU A 162 18.20 -2.72 -6.93
N GLU A 163 17.99 -1.52 -6.40
CA GLU A 163 18.81 -0.95 -5.31
C GLU A 163 18.60 -1.69 -3.98
N HIS A 164 17.39 -2.21 -3.71
CA HIS A 164 17.01 -2.76 -2.40
C HIS A 164 16.81 -4.28 -2.39
N LEU A 165 17.25 -5.03 -3.43
CA LEU A 165 16.97 -6.46 -3.60
C LEU A 165 17.19 -7.33 -2.35
N ALA A 166 18.23 -7.03 -1.57
CA ALA A 166 18.60 -7.81 -0.39
C ALA A 166 17.67 -7.60 0.81
N ASP A 167 17.01 -6.44 0.89
CA ASP A 167 16.19 -6.02 2.03
C ASP A 167 14.69 -6.17 1.74
N LEU A 168 14.31 -6.40 0.48
CA LEU A 168 12.93 -6.48 0.04
C LEU A 168 12.27 -7.82 0.40
N GLU A 169 11.44 -7.79 1.45
CA GLU A 169 10.55 -8.87 1.83
C GLU A 169 9.08 -8.44 1.70
N ALA A 170 8.29 -9.20 0.94
CA ALA A 170 6.85 -8.95 0.85
C ALA A 170 6.12 -9.49 2.09
N SER A 171 5.03 -8.83 2.54
CA SER A 171 4.13 -9.39 3.58
C SER A 171 3.67 -10.80 3.25
N CYS A 172 3.37 -10.98 1.96
CA CYS A 172 2.87 -12.20 1.40
C CYS A 172 4.02 -12.90 0.68
N THR A 173 4.85 -13.61 1.45
CA THR A 173 5.88 -14.51 0.91
C THR A 173 5.33 -15.92 0.71
N THR A 174 6.07 -16.72 -0.05
CA THR A 174 5.92 -18.18 -0.14
C THR A 174 5.72 -18.84 1.23
N THR A 175 6.47 -18.41 2.24
CA THR A 175 6.39 -18.94 3.61
C THR A 175 5.03 -18.64 4.25
N SER A 176 4.48 -17.43 4.02
CA SER A 176 3.16 -17.06 4.53
C SER A 176 2.01 -17.90 3.93
N TRP A 177 2.13 -18.31 2.66
CA TRP A 177 1.15 -19.18 1.98
C TRP A 177 1.21 -20.63 2.45
N LEU A 178 2.42 -21.17 2.66
CA LEU A 178 2.62 -22.58 3.00
C LEU A 178 2.35 -22.86 4.48
N GLU A 179 2.69 -21.93 5.36
CA GLU A 179 2.61 -22.15 6.81
C GLU A 179 1.29 -21.64 7.41
N GLY A 180 0.47 -20.91 6.65
CA GLY A 180 -0.75 -20.26 7.18
C GLY A 180 -0.45 -19.12 8.18
N HIS A 181 0.84 -18.80 8.35
CA HIS A 181 1.33 -17.68 9.13
C HIS A 181 1.34 -16.43 8.26
N TRP A 182 0.22 -15.71 8.24
CA TRP A 182 0.17 -14.38 7.66
C TRP A 182 1.00 -13.43 8.53
N ASN A 183 2.23 -13.18 8.12
CA ASN A 183 2.94 -11.98 8.56
C ASN A 183 2.17 -10.80 7.94
N TRP A 184 1.23 -10.26 8.71
CA TRP A 184 0.63 -8.97 8.40
C TRP A 184 1.76 -7.94 8.38
N VAL A 185 2.34 -7.69 7.20
CA VAL A 185 3.16 -6.52 6.91
C VAL A 185 2.25 -5.57 6.12
N PRO A 186 1.67 -4.53 6.77
CA PRO A 186 0.80 -3.57 6.12
C PRO A 186 1.53 -2.70 5.09
#